data_AF-A0A6B3EG69-F1
#
_entry.id   AF-A0A6B3EG69-F1
#
_cell.length_a   1.000
_cell.length_b   1.000
_cell.length_c   1.000
_cell.angle_alpha   90.00
_cell.angle_beta   90.00
_cell.angle_gamma   90.00
#
_symmetry.space_group_name_H-M   'P 1'
#
loop_
_entity.id
_entity.type
_entity.pdbx_description
1 polymer ?
#
loop_
_entity_poly.entity_id
_entity_poly.type
_entity_poly.pdbx_seq_one_letter_code
_entity_poly.pdbx_strand_id
1 'polypeptide(L)' 'TASDGKKRSVIYTVDSTGDLVAIKDTLGRTTSFTYTGHKMTSVTNPGGGVTRFEIGTIGTTKITQEN' A
#
# COMPACT_ATOMS: atom_id res chain seq x y z
N THR A 1 24.40 -27.71 -8.72
CA THR A 1 23.26 -27.27 -7.89
C THR A 1 23.01 -25.80 -8.21
N ALA A 2 21.98 -25.48 -9.00
CA ALA A 2 21.64 -24.10 -9.30
C ALA A 2 20.75 -23.56 -8.18
N SER A 3 21.35 -22.85 -7.23
CA SER A 3 20.60 -22.08 -6.25
C SER A 3 20.10 -20.82 -6.93
N ASP A 4 18.97 -20.89 -7.64
CA ASP A 4 18.31 -19.68 -8.18
C ASP A 4 17.52 -18.95 -7.07
N GLY A 5 18.13 -18.89 -5.90
CA GLY A 5 17.56 -18.45 -4.64
C GLY A 5 17.56 -16.93 -4.51
N LYS A 6 17.04 -16.20 -5.51
CA LYS A 6 16.54 -14.85 -5.23
C LYS A 6 15.36 -15.01 -4.28
N LYS A 7 15.65 -15.09 -2.98
CA LYS A 7 14.67 -14.94 -1.90
C LYS A 7 14.03 -13.56 -2.09
N ARG A 8 12.96 -13.55 -2.86
CA ARG A 8 12.09 -12.39 -3.06
C ARG A 8 11.30 -12.23 -1.77
N SER A 9 11.90 -11.58 -0.77
CA SER A 9 11.22 -11.26 0.47
C SER A 9 10.39 -10.01 0.27
N VAL A 10 9.08 -10.15 0.35
CA VAL A 10 8.15 -9.03 0.46
C VAL A 10 7.79 -8.91 1.94
N ILE A 11 7.93 -7.72 2.51
CA ILE A 11 7.60 -7.47 3.91
C ILE A 11 6.25 -6.77 3.94
N TYR A 12 5.32 -7.33 4.71
CA TYR A 12 4.01 -6.74 4.97
C TYR A 12 3.99 -6.22 6.40
N THR A 13 3.65 -4.94 6.56
CA THR A 13 3.50 -4.30 7.86
C THR A 13 2.03 -4.01 8.10
N VAL A 14 1.49 -4.51 9.20
CA VAL A 14 0.13 -4.24 9.65
C VAL A 14 0.14 -3.40 10.91
N ASP A 15 -0.90 -2.60 11.13
CA ASP A 15 -1.09 -1.88 12.39
C ASP A 15 -1.73 -2.75 13.49
N SER A 16 -1.96 -2.17 14.67
CA SER A 16 -2.57 -2.88 15.81
C SER A 16 -4.02 -3.30 15.57
N THR A 17 -4.68 -2.74 14.56
CA THR A 17 -6.05 -3.05 14.18
C THR A 17 -6.13 -4.12 13.09
N GLY A 18 -4.97 -4.48 12.52
CA GLY A 18 -4.84 -5.47 11.46
C GLY A 18 -4.85 -4.89 10.05
N ASP A 19 -4.88 -3.56 9.91
CA ASP A 19 -4.87 -2.91 8.59
C ASP A 19 -3.44 -2.90 8.02
N LEU A 20 -3.30 -3.21 6.73
CA LEU A 20 -2.02 -3.28 6.04
C LEU A 20 -1.48 -1.87 5.75
N VAL A 21 -0.52 -1.38 6.52
CA VAL A 21 0.00 0.00 6.40
C VAL A 21 1.20 0.14 5.48
N ALA A 22 1.95 -0.93 5.23
CA ALA A 22 3.08 -0.87 4.29
C ALA A 22 3.40 -2.22 3.65
N ILE A 23 3.86 -2.15 2.40
CA ILE A 23 4.46 -3.27 1.68
C ILE A 23 5.85 -2.83 1.23
N LYS A 24 6.88 -3.59 1.59
CA LYS A 24 8.23 -3.40 1.08
C LYS A 24 8.57 -4.52 0.10
N ASP A 25 8.85 -4.14 -1.14
CA ASP A 25 9.21 -5.07 -2.19
C ASP A 25 10.66 -5.57 -2.04
N THR A 26 11.02 -6.49 -2.92
CA THR A 26 12.33 -7.16 -2.92
C THR A 26 13.48 -6.24 -3.33
N LEU A 27 13.15 -5.09 -3.93
CA LEU A 27 14.09 -4.04 -4.32
C LEU A 27 14.21 -2.97 -3.23
N GLY A 28 13.52 -3.15 -2.10
CA GLY A 28 13.52 -2.23 -0.96
C GLY A 28 12.58 -1.03 -1.14
N ARG A 29 11.75 -1.03 -2.18
CA ARG A 29 10.76 0.02 -2.45
C ARG A 29 9.55 -0.19 -1.56
N THR A 30 9.10 0.88 -0.90
CA THR A 30 7.99 0.83 0.05
C THR A 30 6.75 1.49 -0.54
N THR A 31 5.64 0.75 -0.56
CA THR A 31 4.30 1.29 -0.79
C THR A 31 3.60 1.41 0.55
N SER A 32 3.09 2.60 0.88
CA SER A 32 2.38 2.84 2.13
C SER A 32 0.89 3.01 1.90
N PHE A 33 0.10 2.65 2.89
CA PHE A 33 -1.36 2.69 2.85
C PHE A 33 -1.87 3.39 4.11
N THR A 34 -2.96 4.13 3.96
CA THR A 34 -3.62 4.82 5.07
C THR A 34 -5.08 4.46 5.10
N TYR A 35 -5.63 4.34 6.30
CA TYR A 35 -6.99 3.86 6.55
C TYR A 35 -7.71 4.79 7.52
N THR A 36 -9.03 4.87 7.35
CA THR A 36 -9.96 5.48 8.30
C THR A 36 -11.07 4.46 8.59
N GLY A 37 -11.06 3.87 9.79
CA GLY A 37 -12.05 2.86 10.18
C GLY A 37 -12.08 1.64 9.26
N HIS A 38 -10.92 1.03 8.99
CA HIS A 38 -10.74 -0.11 8.07
C HIS A 38 -11.05 0.16 6.60
N LYS A 39 -11.20 1.43 6.22
CA LYS A 39 -11.40 1.83 4.83
C LYS A 39 -10.17 2.58 4.34
N MET A 40 -9.57 2.09 3.26
CA MET A 40 -8.37 2.69 2.68
C MET A 40 -8.68 4.07 2.10
N THR A 41 -7.93 5.09 2.53
CA THR A 41 -8.11 6.49 2.12
C THR A 41 -6.97 7.01 1.25
N SER A 42 -5.78 6.42 1.33
CA SER A 42 -4.71 6.72 0.38
C SER A 42 -3.68 5.61 0.26
N VAL A 43 -3.03 5.57 -0.91
CA VAL A 43 -1.87 4.74 -1.24
C VAL A 43 -0.75 5.66 -1.70
N THR A 44 0.43 5.52 -1.10
CA THR A 44 1.65 6.22 -1.51
C THR A 44 2.59 5.22 -2.15
N ASN A 45 2.89 5.43 -3.43
CA ASN A 45 3.83 4.60 -4.17
C ASN A 45 5.27 4.94 -3.78
N PRO A 46 6.23 4.02 -4.02
CA PRO A 46 7.64 4.25 -3.71
C PRO A 46 8.26 5.42 -4.49
N GLY A 47 7.66 5.77 -5.65
CA GLY A 47 8.05 6.93 -6.45
C GLY A 47 7.48 8.26 -5.94
N GLY A 48 6.80 8.29 -4.80
CA GLY A 48 6.21 9.49 -4.20
C GLY A 48 4.80 9.82 -4.68
N GLY A 49 4.30 9.18 -5.75
CA GLY A 49 2.94 9.37 -6.23
C GLY A 49 1.90 8.92 -5.20
N VAL A 50 0.96 9.80 -4.86
CA VAL A 50 -0.10 9.53 -3.88
C VAL A 50 -1.42 9.40 -4.61
N THR A 51 -2.10 8.27 -4.40
CA THR A 51 -3.47 8.05 -4.86
C THR A 51 -4.38 8.14 -3.66
N ARG A 52 -5.32 9.09 -3.67
CA ARG A 52 -6.31 9.26 -2.61
C ARG A 52 -7.66 8.72 -3.03
N PHE A 53 -8.34 8.09 -2.09
CA PHE A 53 -9.67 7.53 -2.22
C PHE A 53 -10.61 8.33 -1.32
N GLU A 54 -11.54 9.07 -1.92
CA GLU A 54 -12.65 9.64 -1.16
C GLU A 54 -13.71 8.57 -0.96
N ILE A 55 -14.06 8.32 0.29
CA ILE A 55 -15.12 7.38 0.66
C ILE A 55 -16.43 8.14 0.60
N GLY A 56 -17.10 8.11 -0.56
CA GLY A 56 -18.46 8.60 -0.70
C GLY A 56 -19.43 7.73 0.09
N THR A 57 -20.53 8.34 0.56
CA THR A 57 -21.50 7.70 1.47
C THR A 57 -22.15 6.44 0.89
N ILE A 58 -22.12 6.21 -0.43
CA ILE A 58 -22.57 4.95 -1.05
C ILE A 58 -21.77 4.74 -2.35
N GLY A 59 -20.84 3.77 -2.36
CA GLY A 59 -20.29 3.15 -3.58
C GLY A 59 -19.38 3.97 -4.50
N THR A 60 -19.24 5.29 -4.33
CA THR A 60 -18.38 6.12 -5.18
C THR A 60 -17.00 6.28 -4.55
N THR A 61 -16.02 5.59 -5.12
CA THR A 61 -14.61 5.83 -4.82
C THR A 61 -14.13 6.88 -5.82
N LYS A 62 -14.02 8.15 -5.40
CA LYS A 62 -13.36 9.16 -6.24
C LYS A 62 -11.86 8.92 -6.09
N ILE A 63 -11.23 8.43 -7.16
CA ILE A 63 -9.78 8.27 -7.23
C ILE A 63 -9.22 9.59 -7.70
N THR A 64 -8.54 10.31 -6.81
CA THR A 64 -7.74 11.46 -7.21
C THR A 64 -6.28 11.03 -7.12
N GLN A 65 -5.67 10.75 -8.27
CA GLN A 65 -4.23 10.56 -8.38
C GLN A 65 -3.63 11.95 -8.58
N GLU A 66 -2.88 12.43 -7.59
CA GLU A 66 -2.07 13.63 -7.77
C GLU A 66 -0.71 13.19 -8.33
N ASN A 67 -0.35 13.75 -9.49
CA ASN A 67 0.95 13.60 -10.13
C ASN A 67 1.52 14.97 -10.48
#